data_AF-A4TFR6-F1
#
_entry.id   AF-A4TFR6-F1
#
_cell.length_a   1.000
_cell.length_b   1.000
_cell.length_c   1.000
_cell.angle_alpha   90.00
_cell.angle_beta   90.00
_cell.angle_gamma   90.00
#
_symmetry.space_group_name_H-M   'P 1'
#
loop_
_entity.id
_entity.type
_entity.pdbx_description
1 polymer ?
#
loop_
_entity_poly.entity_id
_entity_poly.type
_entity_poly.pdbx_seq_one_letter_code
_entity_poly.pdbx_strand_id
1 'polypeptide(L)'
;MEYADRHHDGQPSRLLRKVNIVVSPEGAPPHAAQERALADLCAKLLDSLDGDVLPMAHLDSLVAHSDIADTADDRRSLATDLIAALLKQGRLLIGDVVGGDPAYIQPWTGTHADIINNVHNRYVRDYANTRGWDLSIWLSLNDPERIWDKTEPTAR
;
A
#
# COMPACT_ATOMS: atom_id res chain seq x y z
N MET A 1 37.81 -40.42 15.18
CA MET A 1 36.37 -40.71 15.37
C MET A 1 36.00 -40.00 16.66
N GLU A 2 35.14 -39.01 16.70
CA GLU A 2 33.86 -38.85 16.00
C GLU A 2 33.64 -37.39 15.54
N TYR A 3 32.90 -37.26 14.44
CA TYR A 3 32.33 -36.00 13.94
C TYR A 3 30.89 -35.91 14.44
N ALA A 4 30.52 -34.83 15.13
CA ALA A 4 29.15 -34.41 15.42
C ALA A 4 29.23 -33.00 16.04
N ASP A 5 28.39 -32.02 15.77
CA ASP A 5 27.28 -31.85 14.84
C ASP A 5 27.10 -30.32 14.77
N ARG A 6 27.19 -29.75 13.56
CA ARG A 6 26.77 -28.36 13.33
C ARG A 6 25.34 -28.43 12.82
N HIS A 7 24.37 -28.10 13.64
CA HIS A 7 23.09 -27.60 13.16
C HIS A 7 22.73 -26.27 13.84
N HIS A 8 22.90 -25.24 13.01
CA HIS A 8 22.22 -23.96 12.99
C HIS A 8 20.76 -24.12 13.43
N ASP A 9 20.40 -23.65 14.63
CA ASP A 9 19.03 -23.25 14.93
C ASP A 9 18.98 -21.72 14.90
N GLY A 10 18.83 -21.21 13.68
CA GLY A 10 18.54 -19.80 13.43
C GLY A 10 17.10 -19.53 13.83
N GLN A 11 16.90 -19.21 15.11
CA GLN A 11 15.63 -18.76 15.66
C GLN A 11 15.17 -17.48 14.91
N PRO A 12 14.06 -17.50 14.14
CA PRO A 12 13.60 -16.29 13.47
C PRO A 12 12.99 -15.32 14.49
N SER A 13 13.71 -14.22 14.71
CA SER A 13 13.22 -12.84 14.89
C SER A 13 11.80 -12.69 15.42
N ARG A 14 11.68 -12.68 16.75
CA ARG A 14 10.48 -12.33 17.51
C ARG A 14 10.26 -10.81 17.51
N LEU A 15 10.03 -10.22 16.33
CA LEU A 15 9.74 -8.80 16.13
C LEU A 15 8.33 -8.67 15.55
N LEU A 16 7.31 -8.77 16.40
CA LEU A 16 5.93 -8.30 16.17
C LEU A 16 5.17 -8.51 17.51
N ARG A 17 5.48 -7.68 18.51
CA ARG A 17 4.68 -7.58 19.75
C ARG A 17 4.62 -6.13 20.20
N LYS A 18 3.79 -5.36 19.51
CA LYS A 18 3.15 -4.16 20.07
C LYS A 18 1.81 -4.01 19.37
N VAL A 19 0.82 -4.77 19.82
CA VAL A 19 -0.58 -4.46 19.57
C VAL A 19 -1.22 -4.33 20.93
N ASN A 20 -1.58 -3.10 21.27
CA ASN A 20 -2.37 -2.80 22.45
C ASN A 20 -3.82 -3.14 22.11
N ILE A 21 -4.19 -4.41 22.27
CA ILE A 21 -5.55 -4.87 21.95
C ILE A 21 -6.46 -4.40 23.07
N VAL A 22 -7.21 -3.32 22.84
CA VAL A 22 -8.40 -3.04 23.65
C VAL A 22 -9.41 -4.16 23.33
N VAL A 23 -9.73 -4.98 24.32
CA VAL A 23 -10.67 -6.10 24.19
C VAL A 23 -12.05 -5.67 24.66
N SER A 24 -13.08 -5.84 23.80
CA SER A 24 -14.49 -5.95 24.15
C SER A 24 -15.32 -6.48 22.97
N PRO A 25 -16.48 -7.15 23.19
CA PRO A 25 -16.61 -8.58 22.88
C PRO A 25 -17.64 -8.92 21.79
N GLU A 26 -17.34 -9.88 20.90
CA GLU A 26 -18.26 -10.94 20.45
C GLU A 26 -17.56 -11.94 19.51
N GLY A 27 -17.52 -13.22 19.91
CA GLY A 27 -17.54 -14.40 19.02
C GLY A 27 -16.35 -14.75 18.09
N ALA A 28 -15.49 -13.82 17.65
CA ALA A 28 -14.40 -14.11 16.72
C ALA A 28 -13.02 -13.88 17.37
N PRO A 29 -12.01 -14.74 17.10
CA PRO A 29 -10.65 -14.44 17.54
C PRO A 29 -10.20 -13.11 16.92
N PRO A 30 -9.42 -12.29 17.64
CA PRO A 30 -9.02 -10.94 17.19
C PRO A 30 -8.36 -10.94 15.81
N HIS A 31 -7.70 -12.04 15.45
CA HIS A 31 -7.10 -12.25 14.13
C HIS A 31 -8.15 -12.30 13.00
N ALA A 32 -9.25 -13.05 13.17
CA ALA A 32 -10.27 -13.20 12.14
C ALA A 32 -11.07 -11.90 11.91
N ALA A 33 -11.27 -11.10 12.95
CA ALA A 33 -11.90 -9.79 12.83
C ALA A 33 -10.99 -8.81 12.06
N GLN A 34 -9.70 -8.81 12.39
CA GLN A 34 -8.70 -7.99 11.71
C GLN A 34 -8.52 -8.38 10.23
N GLU A 35 -8.46 -9.67 9.92
CA GLU A 35 -8.39 -10.16 8.53
C GLU A 35 -9.60 -9.72 7.70
N ARG A 36 -10.81 -9.76 8.29
CA ARG A 36 -12.03 -9.27 7.63
C ARG A 36 -11.99 -7.76 7.40
N ALA A 37 -11.55 -6.99 8.39
CA ALA A 37 -11.43 -5.54 8.25
C ALA A 37 -10.39 -5.17 7.17
N LEU A 38 -9.27 -5.89 7.10
CA LEU A 38 -8.27 -5.70 6.06
C LEU A 38 -8.82 -6.07 4.67
N ALA A 39 -9.58 -7.16 4.56
CA ALA A 39 -10.23 -7.56 3.32
C ALA A 39 -11.26 -6.52 2.85
N ASP A 40 -12.05 -5.96 3.76
CA ASP A 40 -13.01 -4.88 3.49
C ASP A 40 -12.30 -3.59 3.03
N LEU A 41 -11.22 -3.19 3.70
CA LEU A 41 -10.41 -2.05 3.29
C LEU A 41 -9.80 -2.25 1.89
N CYS A 42 -9.27 -3.44 1.64
CA CYS A 42 -8.74 -3.81 0.33
C CYS A 42 -9.83 -3.72 -0.75
N ALA A 43 -11.02 -4.29 -0.49
CA ALA A 43 -12.15 -4.23 -1.40
C ALA A 43 -12.58 -2.78 -1.69
N LYS A 44 -12.69 -1.93 -0.67
CA LYS A 44 -13.02 -0.50 -0.81
C LYS A 44 -11.99 0.26 -1.64
N LEU A 45 -10.70 -0.01 -1.45
CA LEU A 45 -9.64 0.60 -2.26
C LEU A 45 -9.80 0.21 -3.72
N LEU A 46 -10.00 -1.07 -4.00
CA LEU A 46 -10.13 -1.58 -5.37
C LEU A 46 -11.39 -1.07 -6.08
N ASP A 47 -12.50 -0.98 -5.35
CA ASP A 47 -13.74 -0.36 -5.81
C ASP A 47 -13.54 1.12 -6.13
N SER A 48 -12.82 1.85 -5.26
CA SER A 48 -12.50 3.26 -5.52
C SER A 48 -11.62 3.43 -6.76
N LEU A 49 -10.71 2.49 -7.02
CA LEU A 49 -9.82 2.51 -8.19
C LEU A 49 -10.50 1.99 -9.46
N ASP A 50 -11.73 1.47 -9.38
CA ASP A 50 -12.47 1.00 -10.55
C ASP A 50 -12.86 2.21 -11.42
N GLY A 51 -12.15 2.37 -12.54
CA GLY A 51 -12.39 3.46 -13.47
C GLY A 51 -11.75 4.81 -13.10
N ASP A 52 -10.92 4.87 -12.04
CA ASP A 52 -10.31 6.10 -11.53
C ASP A 52 -8.80 5.95 -11.24
N VAL A 53 -8.07 7.08 -11.21
CA VAL A 53 -6.68 7.14 -10.77
C VAL A 53 -6.62 8.05 -9.55
N LEU A 54 -6.33 7.46 -8.40
CA LEU A 54 -6.51 8.12 -7.12
C LEU A 54 -5.17 8.51 -6.47
N PRO A 55 -5.11 9.66 -5.79
CA PRO A 55 -3.93 10.04 -5.03
C PRO A 55 -3.75 9.16 -3.79
N MET A 56 -2.51 9.05 -3.30
CA MET A 56 -2.18 8.36 -2.04
C MET A 56 -2.95 8.89 -0.83
N ALA A 57 -3.35 10.16 -0.86
CA ALA A 57 -4.23 10.75 0.13
C ALA A 57 -5.58 10.04 0.27
N HIS A 58 -6.13 9.50 -0.82
CA HIS A 58 -7.35 8.69 -0.77
C HIS A 58 -7.14 7.41 0.04
N LEU A 59 -6.00 6.73 -0.18
CA LEU A 59 -5.64 5.54 0.59
C LEU A 59 -5.38 5.88 2.07
N ASP A 60 -4.63 6.94 2.38
CA ASP A 60 -4.42 7.39 3.76
C ASP A 60 -5.77 7.69 4.44
N SER A 61 -6.70 8.33 3.74
CA SER A 61 -8.06 8.57 4.23
C SER A 61 -8.82 7.26 4.49
N LEU A 62 -8.83 6.30 3.56
CA LEU A 62 -9.48 5.00 3.78
C LEU A 62 -8.90 4.27 5.00
N VAL A 63 -7.58 4.31 5.18
CA VAL A 63 -6.90 3.72 6.32
C VAL A 63 -7.23 4.47 7.61
N ALA A 64 -7.31 5.80 7.59
CA ALA A 64 -7.68 6.62 8.73
C ALA A 64 -9.13 6.40 9.20
N HIS A 65 -10.03 6.04 8.29
CA HIS A 65 -11.41 5.66 8.60
C HIS A 65 -11.56 4.16 8.89
N SER A 66 -10.48 3.38 8.81
CA SER A 66 -10.47 1.98 9.20
C SER A 66 -10.14 1.87 10.70
N ASP A 67 -10.92 1.08 11.44
CA ASP A 67 -10.69 0.81 12.87
C ASP A 67 -9.52 -0.19 13.09
N ILE A 68 -8.61 -0.29 12.12
CA ILE A 68 -7.55 -1.32 12.07
C ILE A 68 -6.26 -0.83 12.75
N ALA A 69 -6.00 0.48 12.70
CA ALA A 69 -4.74 1.08 13.12
C ALA A 69 -4.96 2.27 14.06
N ASP A 70 -4.44 2.14 15.28
CA ASP A 70 -4.67 3.07 16.38
C ASP A 70 -3.79 4.33 16.28
N THR A 71 -2.58 4.19 15.73
CA THR A 71 -1.61 5.27 15.63
C THR A 71 -1.38 5.70 14.18
N ALA A 72 -0.88 6.93 13.99
CA ALA A 72 -0.47 7.39 12.67
C ALA A 72 0.63 6.49 12.08
N ASP A 73 1.52 5.91 12.90
CA ASP A 73 2.57 4.98 12.43
C ASP A 73 1.98 3.68 11.92
N ASP A 74 1.08 3.07 12.69
CA ASP A 74 0.35 1.87 12.28
C ASP A 74 -0.43 2.11 10.98
N ARG A 75 -1.07 3.27 10.83
CA ARG A 75 -1.78 3.64 9.60
C ARG A 75 -0.84 3.73 8.40
N ARG A 76 0.33 4.33 8.58
CA ARG A 76 1.33 4.46 7.51
C ARG A 76 1.88 3.10 7.11
N SER A 77 2.23 2.26 8.08
CA SER A 77 2.66 0.87 7.83
C SER A 77 1.57 0.09 7.10
N LEU A 78 0.33 0.14 7.57
CA LEU A 78 -0.81 -0.53 6.95
C LEU A 78 -1.01 -0.11 5.49
N ALA A 79 -0.96 1.20 5.20
CA ALA A 79 -1.06 1.69 3.84
C ALA A 79 0.08 1.15 2.94
N THR A 80 1.33 1.18 3.43
CA THR A 80 2.48 0.68 2.67
C THR A 80 2.45 -0.84 2.46
N ASP A 81 2.02 -1.61 3.47
CA ASP A 81 1.86 -3.07 3.36
C ASP A 81 0.77 -3.43 2.37
N LEU A 82 -0.36 -2.70 2.37
CA LEU A 82 -1.45 -2.92 1.41
C LEU A 82 -0.98 -2.67 -0.03
N ILE A 83 -0.26 -1.57 -0.28
CA ILE A 83 0.34 -1.31 -1.60
C ILE A 83 1.30 -2.43 -1.99
N ALA A 84 2.17 -2.85 -1.07
CA ALA A 84 3.16 -3.91 -1.35
C ALA A 84 2.49 -5.24 -1.70
N ALA A 85 1.40 -5.59 -1.01
CA ALA A 85 0.61 -6.79 -1.32
C ALA A 85 -0.03 -6.71 -2.71
N LEU A 86 -0.68 -5.59 -3.03
CA LEU A 86 -1.37 -5.41 -4.31
C LEU A 86 -0.42 -5.33 -5.51
N LEU A 87 0.75 -4.70 -5.35
CA LEU A 87 1.81 -4.72 -6.36
C LEU A 87 2.33 -6.14 -6.61
N LYS A 88 2.59 -6.91 -5.55
CA LYS A 88 3.02 -8.32 -5.67
C LYS A 88 1.98 -9.18 -6.38
N GLN A 89 0.70 -8.88 -6.21
CA GLN A 89 -0.42 -9.55 -6.89
C GLN A 89 -0.66 -9.03 -8.31
N GLY A 90 0.07 -8.00 -8.76
CA GLY A 90 -0.10 -7.41 -10.08
C GLY A 90 -1.44 -6.69 -10.26
N ARG A 91 -2.08 -6.24 -9.18
CA ARG A 91 -3.41 -5.61 -9.21
C ARG A 91 -3.36 -4.08 -9.19
N LEU A 92 -2.19 -3.52 -8.90
CA LEU A 92 -2.00 -2.09 -8.72
C LEU A 92 -0.84 -1.59 -9.60
N LEU A 93 -0.97 -0.37 -10.10
CA LEU A 93 0.09 0.44 -10.65
C LEU A 93 0.28 1.67 -9.76
N ILE A 94 1.54 2.04 -9.54
CA ILE A 94 1.91 3.26 -8.81
C ILE A 94 2.71 4.13 -9.77
N GLY A 95 2.42 5.42 -9.76
CA GLY A 95 3.00 6.34 -10.72
C GLY A 95 2.75 7.79 -10.41
N ASP A 96 2.97 8.61 -11.43
CA ASP A 96 2.63 10.03 -11.45
C ASP A 96 1.50 10.25 -12.47
N VAL A 97 0.57 11.16 -12.18
CA VAL A 97 -0.33 11.72 -13.20
C VAL A 97 0.45 12.76 -13.99
N VAL A 98 0.45 12.63 -15.32
CA VAL A 98 1.16 13.54 -16.23
C VAL A 98 0.18 14.26 -17.16
N GLY A 99 0.53 15.46 -17.62
CA GLY A 99 -0.35 16.26 -18.49
C GLY A 99 -1.55 16.91 -17.78
N GLY A 100 -1.69 16.70 -16.46
CA GLY A 100 -2.79 17.26 -15.66
C GLY A 100 -4.12 16.52 -15.82
N ASP A 101 -4.11 15.37 -16.50
CA ASP A 101 -5.29 14.54 -16.71
C ASP A 101 -5.24 13.31 -15.79
N PRO A 102 -6.06 13.28 -14.72
CA PRO A 102 -6.08 12.16 -13.78
C PRO A 102 -6.78 10.92 -14.36
N ALA A 103 -7.08 10.84 -15.66
CA ALA A 103 -7.56 9.59 -16.24
C ALA A 103 -6.40 8.63 -16.56
N TYR A 104 -5.16 9.13 -16.58
CA TYR A 104 -3.98 8.37 -16.97
C TYR A 104 -2.86 8.46 -15.94
N ILE A 105 -2.18 7.32 -15.77
CA ILE A 105 -1.03 7.18 -14.90
C ILE A 105 0.22 6.90 -15.73
N GLN A 106 1.33 7.59 -15.44
CA GLN A 106 2.65 7.20 -15.90
C GLN A 106 3.27 6.29 -14.83
N PRO A 107 3.34 4.96 -15.04
CA PRO A 107 3.84 4.04 -14.02
C PRO A 107 5.30 4.31 -13.71
N TRP A 108 5.67 4.21 -12.43
CA TRP A 108 7.07 4.22 -12.05
C TRP A 108 7.79 2.97 -12.56
N THR A 109 9.02 3.15 -13.02
CA THR A 109 9.87 2.05 -13.47
C THR A 109 10.69 1.49 -12.33
N GLY A 110 11.07 0.21 -12.42
CA GLY A 110 11.87 -0.49 -11.42
C GLY A 110 11.20 -1.76 -10.89
N THR A 111 11.78 -2.35 -9.85
CA THR A 111 11.18 -3.49 -9.17
C THR A 111 10.09 -3.04 -8.20
N HIS A 112 9.24 -3.98 -7.75
CA HIS A 112 8.28 -3.69 -6.67
C HIS A 112 8.96 -3.13 -5.41
N ALA A 113 10.18 -3.57 -5.09
CA ALA A 113 10.93 -3.06 -3.94
C ALA A 113 11.34 -1.59 -4.14
N ASP A 114 11.75 -1.20 -5.36
CA ASP A 114 12.10 0.19 -5.69
C ASP A 114 10.88 1.10 -5.56
N ILE A 115 9.72 0.65 -6.07
CA ILE A 115 8.45 1.39 -6.00
C ILE A 115 8.06 1.61 -4.53
N ILE A 116 8.09 0.55 -3.71
CA ILE A 116 7.75 0.66 -2.27
C ILE A 116 8.73 1.57 -1.53
N ASN A 117 10.03 1.50 -1.83
CA ASN A 117 11.01 2.39 -1.24
C ASN A 117 10.75 3.86 -1.61
N ASN A 118 10.29 4.13 -2.83
CA ASN A 118 9.89 5.47 -3.25
C ASN A 118 8.61 5.95 -2.52
N VAL A 119 7.60 5.09 -2.38
CA VAL A 119 6.41 5.37 -1.54
C VAL A 119 6.83 5.70 -0.12
N HIS A 120 7.68 4.89 0.51
CA HIS A 120 8.16 5.13 1.87
C HIS A 120 8.88 6.48 1.99
N ASN A 121 9.73 6.83 1.02
CA ASN A 121 10.43 8.11 1.03
C ASN A 121 9.49 9.31 0.91
N ARG A 122 8.46 9.24 0.06
CA ARG A 122 7.53 10.36 -0.15
C ARG A 122 6.47 10.45 0.95
N TYR A 123 5.83 9.33 1.28
CA TYR A 123 4.68 9.28 2.18
C TYR A 123 5.09 9.15 3.65
N VAL A 124 6.01 8.25 3.99
CA VAL A 124 6.35 7.97 5.39
C VAL A 124 7.33 8.99 5.95
N ARG A 125 8.42 9.27 5.23
CA ARG A 125 9.46 10.21 5.71
C ARG A 125 9.01 11.66 5.68
N ASP A 126 8.26 12.07 4.66
CA ASP A 126 7.78 13.44 4.48
C ASP A 126 6.31 13.62 4.92
N TYR A 127 5.76 12.72 5.75
CA TYR A 127 4.34 12.72 6.13
C TYR A 127 3.82 14.07 6.65
N ALA A 128 4.61 14.76 7.48
CA ALA A 128 4.24 16.07 8.04
C ALA A 128 4.11 17.18 6.99
N ASN A 129 4.72 17.00 5.82
CA ASN A 129 4.58 17.87 4.67
C ASN A 129 3.54 17.30 3.72
N THR A 130 2.25 17.37 4.10
CA THR A 130 1.13 16.83 3.31
C THR A 130 1.15 17.32 1.87
N ARG A 131 1.49 18.60 1.64
CA ARG A 131 1.64 19.19 0.29
C ARG A 131 2.71 18.51 -0.57
N GLY A 132 3.66 17.82 0.05
CA GLY A 132 4.75 17.11 -0.63
C GLY A 132 4.37 15.72 -1.15
N TRP A 133 3.39 15.03 -0.54
CA TRP A 133 3.07 13.64 -0.90
C TRP A 133 1.63 13.41 -1.37
N ASP A 134 0.68 14.26 -0.97
CA ASP A 134 -0.76 14.12 -1.23
C ASP A 134 -1.06 13.90 -2.72
N LEU A 135 -0.44 14.68 -3.61
CA LEU A 135 -0.60 14.60 -5.09
C LEU A 135 0.67 14.13 -5.82
N SER A 136 1.60 13.50 -5.10
CA SER A 136 2.90 13.08 -5.64
C SER A 136 3.03 11.56 -5.80
N ILE A 137 1.98 10.82 -5.45
CA ILE A 137 1.90 9.37 -5.54
C ILE A 137 0.48 9.05 -5.99
N TRP A 138 0.35 8.42 -7.15
CA TRP A 138 -0.93 8.05 -7.73
C TRP A 138 -1.06 6.54 -7.85
N LEU A 139 -2.28 6.06 -7.65
CA LEU A 139 -2.67 4.65 -7.64
C LEU A 139 -3.69 4.42 -8.75
N SER A 140 -3.50 3.34 -9.50
CA SER A 140 -4.48 2.85 -10.48
C SER A 140 -4.57 1.34 -10.35
N LEU A 141 -5.70 0.74 -10.75
CA LEU A 141 -5.69 -0.68 -11.09
C LEU A 141 -4.66 -0.94 -12.19
N ASN A 142 -4.14 -2.17 -12.24
CA ASN A 142 -3.28 -2.62 -13.33
C ASN A 142 -4.11 -2.82 -14.61
N ASP A 143 -4.51 -1.69 -15.18
CA ASP A 143 -5.29 -1.58 -16.38
C ASP A 143 -4.44 -0.89 -17.47
N PRO A 144 -4.18 -1.56 -18.60
CA PRO A 144 -3.34 -1.01 -19.66
C PRO A 144 -3.97 0.20 -20.36
N GLU A 145 -5.30 0.38 -20.33
CA GLU A 145 -5.99 1.52 -20.94
C GLU A 145 -5.75 2.82 -20.14
N ARG A 146 -5.34 2.69 -18.87
CA ARG A 146 -4.98 3.83 -17.99
C ARG A 146 -3.51 4.22 -18.06
N ILE A 147 -2.66 3.43 -18.70
CA ILE A 147 -1.25 3.79 -18.81
C ILE A 147 -1.13 4.94 -19.81
N TRP A 148 -0.51 6.03 -19.37
CA TRP A 148 -0.21 7.16 -20.24
C TRP A 148 0.66 6.68 -21.41
N ASP A 149 0.06 6.67 -22.60
CA ASP A 149 0.74 6.38 -23.83
C ASP A 149 1.03 7.67 -24.59
N LYS A 150 2.32 7.99 -24.76
CA LYS A 150 2.77 9.21 -25.45
C LYS A 150 2.43 9.23 -26.95
N THR A 151 1.78 8.20 -27.50
CA THR A 151 1.53 8.08 -28.94
C THR A 151 0.18 8.63 -29.38
N GLU A 152 -0.65 9.19 -28.48
CA GLU A 152 -1.76 10.03 -28.94
C GLU A 152 -1.21 11.21 -29.74
N PRO A 153 -1.44 11.27 -31.06
CA PRO A 153 -1.10 12.46 -31.80
C PRO A 153 -1.97 13.57 -31.22
N THR A 154 -1.34 14.66 -30.78
CA THR A 154 -2.02 15.95 -30.65
C THR A 154 -2.74 16.20 -31.98
N ALA A 155 -4.02 15.87 -32.04
CA ALA A 155 -4.87 16.17 -33.18
C ALA A 155 -5.01 17.69 -33.19
N ARG A 156 -4.40 18.26 -34.24
CA ARG A 156 -4.46 19.64 -34.73
C ARG A 156 -5.73 20.41 -34.40
#